data_AF-A0AAV7QTH1-F1
#
_entry.id   AF-A0AAV7QTH1-F1
#
_cell.length_a   1.000
_cell.length_b   1.000
_cell.length_c   1.000
_cell.angle_alpha   90.00
_cell.angle_beta   90.00
_cell.angle_gamma   90.00
#
_symmetry.space_group_name_H-M   'P 1'
#
loop_
_entity.id
_entity.type
_entity.pdbx_description
1 polymer ?
#
loop_
_entity_poly.entity_id
_entity_poly.type
_entity_poly.pdbx_seq_one_letter_code
_entity_poly.pdbx_strand_id
1 'polypeptide(L)'
;MATKQLPVPVRKVAKSCMEFEEKLNTMENRTSIVEAEVEVLKEQAEIQGRQLTCIMWKLEDYENWQRRNHLRFLGIEEGVEGDDIRTHVIKLLRNAFPELTKWDWEAEIQRVHIFSLAR
;
A
#
# COMPACT_ATOMS: atom_id res chain seq x y z
N MET A 1 72.61 -26.59 13.86
CA MET A 1 71.92 -26.69 12.55
C MET A 1 71.50 -25.30 12.13
N ALA A 2 72.11 -24.75 11.07
CA ALA A 2 71.82 -23.38 10.63
C ALA A 2 70.44 -23.33 9.98
N THR A 3 69.52 -22.57 10.58
CA THR A 3 68.25 -22.22 9.95
C THR A 3 68.55 -21.35 8.73
N LYS A 4 68.44 -21.94 7.52
CA LYS A 4 68.56 -21.20 6.27
C LYS A 4 67.47 -20.14 6.25
N GLN A 5 67.88 -18.90 6.45
CA GLN A 5 67.03 -17.73 6.35
C GLN A 5 66.45 -17.63 4.94
N LEU A 6 65.12 -17.61 4.82
CA LEU A 6 64.42 -17.49 3.53
C LEU A 6 64.91 -16.25 2.75
N PRO A 7 65.02 -16.33 1.40
CA PRO A 7 65.40 -15.18 0.56
C PRO A 7 64.44 -14.00 0.78
N VAL A 8 64.98 -12.78 0.76
CA VAL A 8 64.21 -11.54 1.01
C VAL A 8 62.94 -11.42 0.13
N PRO A 9 62.96 -11.74 -1.18
CA PRO A 9 61.75 -11.70 -2.01
C PRO A 9 60.67 -12.67 -1.52
N VAL A 10 61.05 -13.88 -1.11
CA VAL A 10 60.14 -14.91 -0.61
C VAL A 10 59.46 -14.47 0.69
N ARG A 11 60.19 -13.79 1.58
CA ARG A 11 59.62 -13.22 2.81
C ARG A 11 58.61 -12.10 2.53
N LYS A 12 58.88 -11.23 1.55
CA LYS A 12 57.96 -10.16 1.16
C LYS A 12 56.66 -10.73 0.60
N VAL A 13 56.75 -11.74 -0.27
CA VAL A 13 55.59 -12.45 -0.80
C VAL A 13 54.81 -13.13 0.32
N ALA A 14 55.48 -13.86 1.23
CA ALA A 14 54.82 -14.50 2.37
C ALA A 14 54.07 -13.49 3.25
N LYS A 15 54.68 -12.32 3.54
CA LYS A 15 54.01 -11.25 4.28
C LYS A 15 52.78 -10.72 3.54
N SER A 16 52.90 -10.47 2.25
CA SER A 16 51.78 -10.02 1.42
C SER A 16 50.65 -11.05 1.37
N CYS A 17 50.96 -12.34 1.30
CA CYS A 17 49.97 -13.41 1.34
C CYS A 17 49.20 -13.43 2.66
N MET A 18 49.89 -13.28 3.80
CA MET A 18 49.24 -13.18 5.11
C MET A 18 48.33 -11.94 5.20
N GLU A 19 48.77 -10.78 4.69
CA GLU A 19 47.94 -9.56 4.64
C GLU A 19 46.72 -9.72 3.73
N PHE A 20 46.82 -10.48 2.63
CA PHE A 20 45.68 -10.78 1.77
C PHE A 20 44.72 -11.78 2.41
N GLU A 21 45.22 -12.78 3.12
CA GLU A 21 44.41 -13.76 3.86
C GLU A 21 43.57 -13.07 4.94
N GLU A 22 44.15 -12.15 5.70
CA GLU A 22 43.43 -11.36 6.71
C GLU A 22 42.33 -10.48 6.09
N LYS A 23 42.63 -9.83 4.96
CA LYS A 23 41.64 -9.03 4.22
C LYS A 23 40.52 -9.90 3.67
N LEU A 24 40.83 -11.07 3.11
CA LEU A 24 39.85 -12.02 2.60
C LEU A 24 38.92 -12.49 3.71
N ASN A 25 39.45 -12.93 4.85
CA ASN A 25 38.66 -13.33 6.01
C ASN A 25 37.73 -12.20 6.49
N THR A 26 38.22 -10.95 6.48
CA THR A 26 37.41 -9.79 6.84
C THR A 26 36.29 -9.56 5.83
N MET A 27 36.56 -9.70 4.53
CA MET A 27 35.56 -9.54 3.47
C MET A 27 34.52 -10.66 3.50
N GLU A 28 34.93 -11.91 3.75
CA GLU A 28 34.01 -13.05 3.89
C GLU A 28 33.07 -12.83 5.07
N ASN A 29 33.60 -12.48 6.25
CA ASN A 29 32.77 -12.19 7.42
C ASN A 29 31.75 -11.07 7.16
N ARG A 30 32.19 -9.98 6.51
CA ARG A 30 31.28 -8.88 6.13
C ARG A 30 30.22 -9.33 5.15
N THR A 31 30.59 -10.17 4.19
CA THR A 31 29.65 -10.70 3.19
C THR A 31 28.61 -11.58 3.86
N SER A 32 29.01 -12.49 4.76
CA SER A 32 28.08 -13.33 5.51
C SER A 32 27.11 -12.53 6.39
N ILE A 33 27.57 -11.44 7.01
CA ILE A 33 26.67 -10.55 7.78
C ILE A 33 25.64 -9.90 6.86
N VAL A 34 26.10 -9.34 5.73
CA VAL A 34 25.21 -8.68 4.75
C VAL A 34 24.20 -9.67 4.16
N GLU A 35 24.62 -10.90 3.85
CA GLU A 35 23.71 -11.93 3.33
C GLU A 35 22.62 -12.29 4.36
N ALA A 36 22.98 -12.41 5.64
CA ALA A 36 22.02 -12.63 6.71
C ALA A 36 21.03 -11.46 6.88
N GLU A 37 21.52 -10.22 6.84
CA GLU A 37 20.67 -9.03 6.93
C GLU A 37 19.71 -8.91 5.73
N VAL A 38 20.19 -9.21 4.52
CA VAL A 38 19.36 -9.20 3.31
C VAL A 38 18.23 -10.21 3.42
N GLU A 39 18.50 -11.40 3.97
CA GLU A 39 17.47 -12.42 4.11
C GLU A 39 16.39 -12.01 5.13
N VAL A 40 16.80 -11.43 6.27
CA VAL A 40 15.87 -10.87 7.25
C VAL A 40 15.01 -9.76 6.63
N LEU A 41 15.61 -8.87 5.84
CA LEU A 41 14.88 -7.78 5.19
C LEU A 41 13.87 -8.28 4.17
N LYS A 42 14.19 -9.34 3.41
CA LYS A 42 13.23 -9.97 2.48
C LYS A 42 12.04 -10.55 3.22
N GLU A 43 12.28 -11.30 4.29
CA GLU A 43 11.20 -11.87 5.10
C GLU A 43 10.30 -10.77 5.68
N GLN A 44 10.88 -9.71 6.21
CA GLN A 44 10.12 -8.55 6.71
C GLN A 44 9.30 -7.88 5.61
N ALA A 45 9.86 -7.69 4.42
CA ALA A 45 9.16 -7.10 3.29
C ALA A 45 7.95 -7.95 2.87
N GLU A 46 8.09 -9.28 2.86
CA GLU A 46 6.96 -10.18 2.57
C GLU A 46 5.86 -10.07 3.63
N ILE A 47 6.22 -10.07 4.91
CA ILE A 47 5.26 -9.94 6.01
C ILE A 47 4.50 -8.61 5.90
N GLN A 48 5.22 -7.52 5.67
CA GLN A 48 4.63 -6.20 5.47
C GLN A 48 3.71 -6.16 4.24
N GLY A 49 4.10 -6.80 3.13
CA GLY A 49 3.27 -6.92 1.93
C GLY A 49 1.94 -7.64 2.19
N ARG A 50 1.97 -8.73 2.98
CA ARG A 50 0.76 -9.45 3.40
C ARG A 50 -0.12 -8.59 4.32
N GLN A 51 0.48 -7.88 5.26
CA GLN A 51 -0.24 -6.98 6.18
C GLN A 51 -0.93 -5.84 5.43
N LEU A 52 -0.21 -5.18 4.51
CA LEU A 52 -0.76 -4.13 3.65
C LEU A 52 -1.95 -4.64 2.85
N THR A 53 -1.80 -5.81 2.22
CA THR A 53 -2.89 -6.45 1.49
C THR A 53 -4.09 -6.63 2.41
N CYS A 54 -3.93 -7.26 3.59
CA CYS A 54 -5.03 -7.47 4.53
C CYS A 54 -5.74 -6.17 4.93
N ILE A 55 -4.98 -5.10 5.18
CA ILE A 55 -5.54 -3.78 5.52
C ILE A 55 -6.32 -3.20 4.35
N MET A 56 -5.82 -3.31 3.11
CA MET A 56 -6.52 -2.84 1.92
C MET A 56 -7.88 -3.55 1.74
N TRP A 57 -7.92 -4.88 1.89
CA TRP A 57 -9.18 -5.64 1.82
C TRP A 57 -10.18 -5.18 2.89
N LYS A 58 -9.72 -4.96 4.13
CA LYS A 58 -10.58 -4.44 5.21
C LYS A 58 -11.08 -3.03 4.93
N LEU A 59 -10.23 -2.18 4.35
CA LEU A 59 -10.61 -0.82 3.99
C LEU A 59 -11.67 -0.82 2.90
N GLU A 60 -11.50 -1.63 1.86
CA GLU A 60 -12.47 -1.79 0.78
C GLU A 60 -13.82 -2.31 1.31
N ASP A 61 -13.80 -3.32 2.18
CA ASP A 61 -15.01 -3.84 2.82
C ASP A 61 -15.70 -2.77 3.68
N TYR A 62 -14.93 -2.02 4.49
CA TYR A 62 -15.47 -0.93 5.29
C TYR A 62 -16.08 0.17 4.41
N GLU A 63 -15.39 0.57 3.33
CA GLU A 63 -15.90 1.55 2.40
C GLU A 63 -17.19 1.08 1.70
N ASN A 64 -17.25 -0.19 1.32
CA ASN A 64 -18.44 -0.79 0.73
C ASN A 64 -19.60 -0.83 1.73
N TRP A 65 -19.32 -1.17 2.99
CA TRP A 65 -20.29 -1.13 4.07
C TRP A 65 -20.84 0.29 4.28
N GLN A 66 -19.96 1.29 4.33
CA GLN A 66 -20.35 2.70 4.45
C GLN A 66 -21.19 3.16 3.25
N ARG A 67 -20.82 2.74 2.03
CA ARG A 67 -21.52 3.15 0.80
C ARG A 67 -22.77 2.33 0.49
N ARG A 68 -23.09 1.28 1.26
CA ARG A 68 -24.20 0.35 0.96
C ARG A 68 -25.54 1.04 0.77
N ASN A 69 -25.79 2.10 1.53
CA ASN A 69 -27.03 2.87 1.47
C ASN A 69 -26.89 4.17 0.65
N HIS A 70 -25.75 4.38 0.00
CA HIS A 70 -25.54 5.54 -0.86
C HIS A 70 -26.15 5.29 -2.23
N LEU A 71 -27.01 6.21 -2.67
CA LEU A 71 -27.51 6.25 -4.05
C LEU A 71 -26.68 7.25 -4.84
N ARG A 72 -26.24 6.87 -6.04
CA ARG A 72 -25.53 7.75 -6.97
C ARG A 72 -26.41 8.03 -8.17
N PHE A 73 -26.76 9.30 -8.37
CA PHE A 73 -27.46 9.77 -9.54
C PHE A 73 -26.45 10.31 -10.56
N LEU A 74 -26.61 9.94 -11.83
CA LEU A 74 -25.74 10.34 -12.92
C LEU A 74 -26.56 11.02 -14.01
N GLY A 75 -25.98 12.02 -14.67
CA GLY A 75 -26.65 12.75 -15.77
C GLY A 75 -27.71 13.76 -15.31
N ILE A 76 -27.70 14.16 -14.04
CA ILE A 76 -28.46 15.32 -13.57
C ILE A 76 -27.68 16.57 -13.98
N GLU A 77 -28.32 17.47 -14.73
CA GLU A 77 -27.74 18.76 -15.10
C GLU A 77 -27.55 19.64 -13.86
N GLU A 78 -26.39 20.28 -13.76
CA GLU A 78 -26.10 21.17 -12.63
C GLU A 78 -27.04 22.39 -12.65
N GLY A 79 -27.55 22.78 -11.48
CA GLY A 79 -28.42 23.96 -11.33
C GLY A 79 -29.92 23.70 -11.48
N VAL A 80 -30.34 22.48 -11.83
CA VAL A 80 -31.77 22.07 -11.89
C VAL A 80 -32.35 21.79 -10.49
N GLU A 81 -31.48 21.69 -9.50
CA GLU A 81 -31.77 21.21 -8.15
C GLU A 81 -32.52 22.26 -7.29
N GLY A 82 -32.49 23.53 -7.68
CA GLY A 82 -33.08 24.65 -6.91
C GLY A 82 -32.39 24.88 -5.56
N ASP A 83 -33.10 25.47 -4.59
CA ASP A 83 -32.57 25.75 -3.24
C ASP A 83 -32.43 24.50 -2.35
N ASP A 84 -33.20 23.42 -2.62
CA ASP A 84 -33.16 22.20 -1.82
C ASP A 84 -33.07 20.93 -2.68
N ILE A 85 -31.86 20.40 -2.73
CA ILE A 85 -31.47 19.18 -3.44
C ILE A 85 -32.23 17.96 -2.90
N ARG A 86 -32.52 17.90 -1.59
CA ARG A 86 -33.22 16.75 -0.99
C ARG A 86 -34.62 16.62 -1.57
N THR A 87 -35.34 17.72 -1.60
CA THR A 87 -36.68 17.78 -2.21
C THR A 87 -36.64 17.43 -3.69
N HIS A 88 -35.62 17.88 -4.42
CA HIS A 88 -35.44 17.53 -5.82
C HIS A 88 -35.24 16.01 -6.02
N VAL A 89 -34.36 15.38 -5.23
CA VAL A 89 -34.11 13.93 -5.29
C VAL A 89 -35.37 13.13 -4.95
N ILE A 90 -36.13 13.54 -3.95
CA ILE A 90 -37.40 12.87 -3.59
C ILE A 90 -38.41 12.93 -4.74
N LYS A 91 -38.54 14.09 -5.39
CA LYS A 91 -39.39 14.23 -6.58
C LYS A 91 -38.93 13.32 -7.72
N LEU A 92 -37.63 13.26 -7.98
CA LEU A 92 -37.04 12.39 -8.99
C LEU A 92 -37.36 10.91 -8.71
N LEU A 93 -37.17 10.46 -7.46
CA LEU A 93 -37.48 9.09 -7.05
C LEU A 93 -38.97 8.76 -7.19
N ARG A 94 -39.88 9.67 -6.82
CA ARG A 94 -41.34 9.47 -6.96
C ARG A 94 -41.77 9.40 -8.42
N ASN A 95 -41.16 10.22 -9.29
CA ASN A 95 -41.44 10.20 -10.73
C ASN A 95 -40.90 8.92 -11.39
N ALA A 96 -39.69 8.49 -11.02
CA ALA A 96 -39.06 7.29 -11.57
C ALA A 96 -39.73 6.00 -11.09
N PHE A 97 -40.20 5.97 -9.84
CA PHE A 97 -40.86 4.81 -9.23
C PHE A 97 -42.20 5.22 -8.61
N PRO A 98 -43.26 5.31 -9.42
CA PRO A 98 -44.59 5.70 -8.94
C PRO A 98 -45.12 4.76 -7.85
N GLU A 99 -44.72 3.50 -7.85
CA GLU A 99 -45.13 2.52 -6.84
C GLU A 99 -44.65 2.88 -5.44
N LEU A 100 -43.53 3.60 -5.31
CA LEU A 100 -43.07 4.12 -4.03
C LEU A 100 -44.08 5.10 -3.41
N THR A 101 -44.91 5.79 -4.19
CA THR A 101 -45.93 6.70 -3.64
C THR A 101 -47.10 5.97 -2.97
N LYS A 102 -47.24 4.65 -3.19
CA LYS A 102 -48.27 3.82 -2.53
C LYS A 102 -47.87 3.39 -1.12
N TRP A 103 -46.58 3.50 -0.80
CA TRP A 103 -46.04 3.14 0.50
C TRP A 103 -45.87 4.43 1.28
N ASP A 104 -46.33 4.46 2.53
CA ASP A 104 -46.18 5.62 3.41
C ASP A 104 -44.78 5.57 4.03
N TRP A 105 -43.75 5.81 3.21
CA TRP A 105 -42.37 5.89 3.66
C TRP A 105 -41.93 7.34 3.71
N GLU A 106 -41.40 7.74 4.86
CA GLU A 106 -40.65 8.98 4.98
C GLU A 106 -39.20 8.71 4.57
N ALA A 107 -38.77 9.33 3.47
CA ALA A 107 -37.40 9.24 2.98
C ALA A 107 -36.46 9.97 3.95
N GLU A 108 -35.78 9.25 4.85
CA GLU A 108 -34.75 9.86 5.68
C GLU A 108 -33.44 9.98 4.90
N ILE A 109 -33.21 11.16 4.33
CA ILE A 109 -31.95 11.48 3.64
C ILE A 109 -30.98 12.10 4.64
N GLN A 110 -29.98 11.31 5.06
CA GLN A 110 -28.95 11.79 5.99
C GLN A 110 -28.09 12.90 5.36
N ARG A 111 -27.64 12.70 4.12
CA ARG A 111 -26.73 13.64 3.44
C ARG A 111 -26.89 13.59 1.93
N VAL A 112 -26.68 14.72 1.27
CA VAL A 112 -26.63 14.84 -0.19
C VAL A 112 -25.40 15.65 -0.55
N HIS A 113 -24.68 15.19 -1.57
CA HIS A 113 -23.52 15.86 -2.12
C HIS A 113 -23.60 15.86 -3.64
N ILE A 114 -23.38 17.03 -4.23
CA ILE A 114 -23.15 17.16 -5.67
C ILE A 114 -21.66 16.92 -5.89
N PHE A 115 -21.35 15.97 -6.76
CA PHE A 115 -19.98 15.79 -7.25
C PHE A 115 -19.90 16.26 -8.69
N SER A 116 -19.41 17.48 -8.89
CA SER A 116 -19.02 17.94 -10.20
C SER A 116 -17.68 17.30 -10.56
N LEU A 117 -17.67 16.48 -11.62
CA LEU A 117 -16.43 16.13 -12.30
C LEU A 117 -16.05 17.34 -13.14
N ALA A 118 -15.41 18.33 -12.52
CA ALA A 118 -14.78 19.42 -13.24
C ALA A 118 -13.85 18.79 -14.29
N ARG A 119 -14.18 19.00 -15.57
CA ARG A 119 -13.35 18.62 -16.71
C ARG A 119 -12.24 19.62 -16.91
#